data_AF-A0A2E6YIG0-F1
#
_entry.id   AF-A0A2E6YIG0-F1
#
_cell.length_a   1.000
_cell.length_b   1.000
_cell.length_c   1.000
_cell.angle_alpha   90.00
_cell.angle_beta   90.00
_cell.angle_gamma   90.00
#
_symmetry.space_group_name_H-M   'P 1'
#
loop_
_entity.id
_entity.type
_entity.pdbx_description
1 polymer ?
#
loop_
_entity_poly.entity_id
_entity_poly.type
_entity_poly.pdbx_seq_one_letter_code
_entity_poly.pdbx_strand_id
1 'polypeptide(L)'
;MDTGFIDNFLQQTQTSNLKTKGLYPESIHDIDIKVSFGMGVPANVPWISILGPGVSTSNGYYPVYLFYKKENILILAYGISETLDYEDPWNREIVENNEKIKDFLGKPFRYGESYVYKTYKPKISETGVRYFSDEVEVSKDDMSKDLKEIIDKYKQCLEITVKDESSALSKGLFYMESQLEDFIIQNWEESEFGKKYDLIYDEGDLKSQQFLTDIGRIDILAKDKTDGAFVVIELKRNQTSDDTVGQVTRYMGWIEDKFGADNVKGIIVAGKYDEKLYYAQKMLKNIEVFLYEVNFKLNEYKK
;
A
#
# COMPACT_ATOMS: atom_id res chain seq x y z
N MET A 1 20.52 7.07 7.79
CA MET A 1 19.91 5.75 7.48
C MET A 1 20.97 4.86 6.85
N ASP A 2 20.96 3.57 7.16
CA ASP A 2 21.82 2.62 6.45
C ASP A 2 21.34 2.49 4.99
N THR A 3 22.24 2.72 4.04
CA THR A 3 21.99 2.62 2.59
C THR A 3 22.74 1.43 1.96
N GLY A 4 23.40 0.58 2.76
CA GLY A 4 24.17 -0.57 2.27
C GLY A 4 23.35 -1.57 1.46
N PHE A 5 22.04 -1.65 1.69
CA PHE A 5 21.14 -2.51 0.91
C PHE A 5 21.03 -2.07 -0.57
N ILE A 6 21.32 -0.80 -0.90
CA ILE A 6 21.30 -0.29 -2.29
C ILE A 6 22.48 -0.88 -3.08
N ASP A 7 23.66 -1.03 -2.46
CA ASP A 7 24.82 -1.68 -3.07
C ASP A 7 24.50 -3.15 -3.40
N ASN A 8 23.95 -3.88 -2.42
CA ASN A 8 23.54 -5.27 -2.57
C ASN A 8 22.48 -5.42 -3.67
N PHE A 9 21.53 -4.48 -3.74
CA PHE A 9 20.53 -4.42 -4.79
C PHE A 9 21.18 -4.28 -6.17
N LEU A 10 22.02 -3.26 -6.37
CA LEU A 10 22.67 -3.00 -7.65
C LEU A 10 23.60 -4.14 -8.08
N GLN A 11 24.38 -4.72 -7.16
CA GLN A 11 25.19 -5.89 -7.45
C GLN A 11 24.33 -7.09 -7.88
N GLN A 12 23.22 -7.34 -7.19
CA GLN A 12 22.31 -8.41 -7.57
C GLN A 12 21.67 -8.18 -8.96
N THR A 13 21.44 -6.94 -9.38
CA THR A 13 20.92 -6.64 -10.73
C THR A 13 21.84 -7.11 -11.87
N GLN A 14 23.13 -7.34 -11.59
CA GLN A 14 24.12 -7.86 -12.54
C GLN A 14 24.05 -9.39 -12.69
N THR A 15 23.15 -10.04 -11.95
CA THR A 15 22.95 -11.49 -11.95
C THR A 15 21.56 -11.86 -12.46
N SER A 16 21.31 -13.15 -12.64
CA SER A 16 19.97 -13.70 -12.89
C SER A 16 19.21 -14.03 -11.60
N ASN A 17 19.74 -13.71 -10.41
CA ASN A 17 19.10 -14.04 -9.14
C ASN A 17 17.94 -13.09 -8.84
N LEU A 18 16.73 -13.66 -8.75
CA LEU A 18 15.50 -12.90 -8.45
C LEU A 18 15.06 -12.96 -6.98
N LYS A 19 15.79 -13.69 -6.13
CA LYS A 19 15.42 -13.85 -4.71
C LYS A 19 15.55 -12.55 -3.94
N THR A 20 14.61 -12.28 -3.03
CA THR A 20 14.62 -11.08 -2.18
C THR A 20 14.41 -11.40 -0.71
N LYS A 21 13.68 -12.48 -0.40
CA LYS A 21 13.39 -12.94 0.98
C LYS A 21 14.69 -13.18 1.75
N GLY A 22 14.83 -12.51 2.89
CA GLY A 22 15.98 -12.64 3.79
C GLY A 22 17.29 -12.00 3.29
N LEU A 23 17.27 -11.28 2.15
CA LEU A 23 18.45 -10.61 1.59
C LEU A 23 18.43 -9.08 1.77
N TYR A 24 17.24 -8.52 1.98
CA TYR A 24 17.01 -7.08 2.12
C TYR A 24 16.31 -6.80 3.45
N PRO A 25 16.50 -5.61 4.05
CA PRO A 25 15.75 -5.21 5.22
C PRO A 25 14.24 -5.24 4.92
N GLU A 26 13.45 -5.73 5.87
CA GLU A 26 11.99 -5.74 5.76
C GLU A 26 11.41 -4.33 6.01
N SER A 27 12.07 -3.53 6.85
CA SER A 27 11.68 -2.15 7.14
C SER A 27 12.86 -1.26 7.59
N ILE A 28 12.69 0.06 7.46
CA ILE A 28 13.58 1.09 8.02
C ILE A 28 12.73 2.18 8.67
N HIS A 29 12.89 2.41 9.98
CA HIS A 29 12.19 3.46 10.74
C HIS A 29 10.67 3.47 10.50
N ASP A 30 10.03 2.31 10.66
CA ASP A 30 8.58 2.07 10.53
C ASP A 30 8.01 2.24 9.11
N ILE A 31 8.87 2.09 8.10
CA ILE A 31 8.50 2.09 6.69
C ILE A 31 8.96 0.79 6.07
N ASP A 32 8.05 0.10 5.39
CA ASP A 32 8.32 -1.19 4.78
C ASP A 32 9.22 -1.02 3.55
N ILE A 33 10.14 -1.97 3.36
CA ILE A 33 10.98 -2.03 2.17
C ILE A 33 10.60 -3.27 1.37
N LYS A 34 10.29 -3.05 0.09
CA LYS A 34 10.11 -4.14 -0.86
C LYS A 34 11.08 -4.00 -2.01
N VAL A 35 11.64 -5.12 -2.42
CA VAL A 35 12.58 -5.18 -3.54
C VAL A 35 12.02 -6.13 -4.59
N SER A 36 12.21 -5.81 -5.87
CA SER A 36 11.92 -6.74 -6.96
C SER A 36 12.95 -6.65 -8.06
N PHE A 37 13.33 -7.82 -8.57
CA PHE A 37 14.16 -7.99 -9.75
C PHE A 37 13.36 -8.49 -10.95
N GLY A 38 12.03 -8.56 -10.86
CA GLY A 38 11.15 -9.19 -11.84
C GLY A 38 10.60 -10.54 -11.38
N MET A 39 9.59 -11.05 -12.10
CA MET A 39 8.96 -12.35 -11.86
C MET A 39 9.25 -13.28 -13.03
N GLY A 40 9.92 -14.42 -12.76
CA GLY A 40 10.31 -15.40 -13.77
C GLY A 40 11.55 -14.99 -14.61
N VAL A 41 11.62 -13.73 -15.04
CA VAL A 41 12.76 -13.17 -15.78
C VAL A 41 13.25 -11.85 -15.14
N PRO A 42 14.54 -11.51 -15.30
CA PRO A 42 15.06 -10.23 -14.83
C PRO A 42 14.33 -9.03 -15.46
N ALA A 43 13.88 -8.11 -14.63
CA ALA A 43 13.27 -6.86 -15.05
C ALA A 43 14.30 -5.94 -15.71
N ASN A 44 13.84 -5.17 -16.70
CA ASN A 44 14.59 -4.04 -17.28
C ASN A 44 14.72 -2.87 -16.30
N VAL A 45 13.75 -2.75 -15.38
CA VAL A 45 13.75 -1.76 -14.30
C VAL A 45 13.48 -2.46 -12.96
N PRO A 46 14.50 -3.09 -12.34
CA PRO A 46 14.40 -3.52 -10.94
C PRO A 46 14.19 -2.32 -10.03
N TRP A 47 13.58 -2.56 -8.87
CA TRP A 47 13.22 -1.48 -7.97
C TRP A 47 13.31 -1.83 -6.49
N ILE A 48 13.42 -0.78 -5.68
CA ILE A 48 13.25 -0.82 -4.22
C ILE A 48 12.16 0.19 -3.86
N SER A 49 11.02 -0.29 -3.37
CA SER A 49 9.91 0.55 -2.89
C SER A 49 10.02 0.76 -1.39
N ILE A 50 9.72 1.98 -0.96
CA ILE A 50 9.70 2.40 0.45
C ILE A 50 8.25 2.74 0.78
N LEU A 51 7.55 1.82 1.44
CA LEU A 51 6.10 1.81 1.54
C LEU A 51 5.66 2.26 2.92
N GLY A 52 4.82 3.30 2.97
CA GLY A 52 4.09 3.64 4.18
C GLY A 52 3.17 2.49 4.61
N PRO A 53 2.72 2.48 5.88
CA PRO A 53 1.81 1.45 6.37
C PRO A 53 0.58 1.32 5.46
N GLY A 54 0.18 0.09 5.14
CA GLY A 54 -0.99 -0.19 4.29
C GLY A 54 -0.83 0.12 2.79
N VAL A 55 0.30 0.69 2.36
CA VAL A 55 0.58 0.96 0.94
C VAL A 55 1.27 -0.25 0.31
N SER A 56 0.93 -0.56 -0.94
CA SER A 56 1.62 -1.61 -1.70
C SER A 56 2.24 -1.06 -2.98
N THR A 57 3.25 -1.74 -3.51
CA THR A 57 3.87 -1.33 -4.78
C THR A 57 2.86 -1.28 -5.96
N SER A 58 1.81 -2.10 -5.92
CA SER A 58 0.76 -2.14 -6.93
C SER A 58 -0.46 -1.26 -6.58
N ASN A 59 -0.43 -0.56 -5.46
CA ASN A 59 -1.53 0.29 -5.04
C ASN A 59 -0.97 1.37 -4.13
N GLY A 60 -0.51 2.45 -4.77
CA GLY A 60 -0.21 3.69 -4.10
C GLY A 60 0.84 4.54 -4.80
N TYR A 61 1.18 5.61 -4.11
CA TYR A 61 2.33 6.44 -4.36
C TYR A 61 3.30 6.30 -3.18
N TYR A 62 4.59 6.24 -3.49
CA TYR A 62 5.62 5.91 -2.51
C TYR A 62 6.99 6.31 -3.03
N PRO A 63 7.97 6.65 -2.17
CA PRO A 63 9.35 6.78 -2.60
C PRO A 63 9.86 5.45 -3.16
N VAL A 64 10.58 5.52 -4.27
CA VAL A 64 11.08 4.33 -4.96
C VAL A 64 12.44 4.60 -5.58
N TYR A 65 13.34 3.63 -5.46
CA TYR A 65 14.51 3.54 -6.32
C TYR A 65 14.18 2.70 -7.54
N LEU A 66 14.39 3.24 -8.73
CA LEU A 66 14.21 2.58 -10.02
C LEU A 66 15.56 2.50 -10.73
N PHE A 67 16.04 1.28 -11.00
CA PHE A 67 17.28 1.11 -11.75
C PHE A 67 17.01 0.81 -13.22
N TYR A 68 17.15 1.82 -14.07
CA TYR A 68 17.03 1.71 -15.51
C TYR A 68 18.32 1.12 -16.09
N LYS A 69 18.32 -0.21 -16.30
CA LYS A 69 19.53 -0.95 -16.71
C LYS A 69 20.10 -0.46 -18.04
N LYS A 70 19.24 -0.17 -19.01
CA LYS A 70 19.65 0.24 -20.37
C LYS A 70 20.37 1.60 -20.33
N GLU A 71 19.86 2.53 -19.52
CA GLU A 71 20.39 3.88 -19.35
C GLU A 71 21.52 3.93 -18.30
N ASN A 72 21.76 2.83 -17.59
CA ASN A 72 22.66 2.72 -16.43
C ASN A 72 22.47 3.88 -15.43
N ILE A 73 21.22 4.07 -14.99
CA ILE A 73 20.86 5.13 -14.06
C ILE A 73 19.93 4.60 -12.97
N LEU A 74 20.28 4.90 -11.73
CA LEU A 74 19.45 4.70 -10.55
C LEU A 74 18.72 6.01 -10.27
N ILE A 75 17.40 5.99 -10.33
CA ILE A 75 16.55 7.16 -10.05
C ILE A 75 15.88 6.94 -8.70
N LEU A 76 16.10 7.85 -7.77
CA LEU A 76 15.23 8.01 -6.59
C LEU A 76 14.07 8.89 -7.03
N ALA A 77 12.84 8.38 -6.90
CA ALA A 77 11.66 8.99 -7.46
C ALA A 77 10.50 9.05 -6.47
N TYR A 78 9.63 10.02 -6.69
CA TYR A 78 8.26 10.03 -6.17
C TYR A 78 7.43 9.08 -7.06
N GLY A 79 7.38 7.81 -6.64
CA GLY A 79 6.78 6.72 -7.40
C GLY A 79 5.26 6.80 -7.46
N ILE A 80 4.71 6.35 -8.59
CA ILE A 80 3.27 6.16 -8.80
C ILE A 80 3.10 4.73 -9.33
N SER A 81 2.25 3.93 -8.69
CA SER A 81 1.96 2.58 -9.18
C SER A 81 1.28 2.64 -10.54
N GLU A 82 1.70 1.79 -11.49
CA GLU A 82 1.17 1.78 -12.86
C GLU A 82 -0.20 1.08 -13.00
N THR A 83 -0.71 0.51 -11.91
CA THR A 83 -1.92 -0.33 -11.87
C THR A 83 -3.18 0.45 -11.51
N LEU A 84 -3.06 1.69 -11.03
CA LEU A 84 -4.17 2.55 -10.66
C LEU A 84 -3.91 3.97 -11.15
N ASP A 85 -4.93 4.61 -11.71
CA ASP A 85 -4.90 6.02 -12.05
C ASP A 85 -5.14 6.83 -10.76
N TYR A 86 -4.18 7.68 -10.41
CA TYR A 86 -4.32 8.65 -9.34
C TYR A 86 -4.46 10.03 -9.97
N GLU A 87 -5.56 10.74 -9.66
CA GLU A 87 -5.74 12.12 -10.13
C GLU A 87 -4.67 13.06 -9.52
N ASP A 88 -4.32 12.89 -8.24
CA ASP A 88 -3.30 13.67 -7.52
C ASP A 88 -2.50 12.83 -6.50
N PRO A 89 -1.52 11.99 -6.94
CA PRO A 89 -0.82 11.06 -6.04
C PRO A 89 0.20 11.76 -5.12
N TRP A 90 0.71 12.92 -5.51
CA TRP A 90 1.69 13.67 -4.73
C TRP A 90 1.21 15.11 -4.55
N ASN A 91 1.64 15.77 -3.48
CA ASN A 91 1.24 17.16 -3.26
C ASN A 91 1.68 18.07 -4.43
N ARG A 92 0.98 19.20 -4.59
CA ARG A 92 1.21 20.14 -5.68
C ARG A 92 2.66 20.62 -5.78
N GLU A 93 3.34 20.82 -4.65
CA GLU A 93 4.75 21.22 -4.61
C GLU A 93 5.66 20.18 -5.27
N ILE A 94 5.44 18.88 -5.01
CA ILE A 94 6.21 17.80 -5.63
C ILE A 94 5.94 17.75 -7.14
N VAL A 95 4.68 17.87 -7.54
CA VAL A 95 4.28 17.81 -8.95
C VAL A 95 4.85 18.98 -9.75
N GLU A 96 4.84 20.20 -9.20
CA GLU A 96 5.30 21.41 -9.90
C GLU A 96 6.83 21.53 -9.95
N ASN A 97 7.56 20.98 -8.98
CA ASN A 97 9.01 21.14 -8.87
C ASN A 97 9.84 19.98 -9.45
N ASN A 98 9.21 18.89 -9.88
CA ASN A 98 9.92 17.72 -10.36
C ASN A 98 9.46 17.33 -11.77
N GLU A 99 10.43 16.96 -12.61
CA GLU A 99 10.18 16.44 -13.95
C GLU A 99 9.69 14.99 -13.90
N LYS A 100 8.79 14.59 -14.81
CA LYS A 100 8.40 13.18 -14.94
C LYS A 100 9.51 12.36 -15.57
N ILE A 101 9.61 11.09 -15.18
CA ILE A 101 10.62 10.18 -15.73
C ILE A 101 10.51 10.06 -17.25
N LYS A 102 9.31 10.09 -17.83
CA LYS A 102 9.13 10.04 -19.28
C LYS A 102 9.71 11.23 -20.01
N ASP A 103 9.70 12.41 -19.39
CA ASP A 103 10.23 13.63 -19.98
C ASP A 103 11.76 13.63 -19.82
N PHE A 104 12.25 13.23 -18.64
CA PHE A 104 13.68 13.11 -18.35
C PHE A 104 14.40 12.05 -19.20
N LEU A 105 13.83 10.84 -19.38
CA LEU A 105 14.42 9.74 -20.16
C LEU A 105 13.91 9.69 -21.62
N GLY A 106 12.91 10.49 -21.98
CA GLY A 106 12.23 10.50 -23.28
C GLY A 106 11.32 9.28 -23.53
N LYS A 107 11.84 8.05 -23.39
CA LYS A 107 11.07 6.81 -23.58
C LYS A 107 11.49 5.71 -22.59
N PRO A 108 11.14 5.86 -21.30
CA PRO A 108 11.46 4.87 -20.28
C PRO A 108 10.72 3.55 -20.54
N PHE A 109 11.27 2.44 -20.02
CA PHE A 109 10.64 1.12 -20.17
C PHE A 109 9.32 1.01 -19.37
N ARG A 110 9.28 1.57 -18.15
CA ARG A 110 8.15 1.61 -17.21
C ARG A 110 8.24 2.87 -16.34
N TYR A 111 7.23 3.13 -15.52
CA TYR A 111 7.18 4.18 -14.49
C TYR A 111 7.32 5.62 -15.02
N GLY A 112 6.96 5.85 -16.28
CA GLY A 112 7.14 7.16 -16.93
C GLY A 112 6.38 8.31 -16.27
N GLU A 113 5.28 8.03 -15.57
CA GLU A 113 4.49 9.06 -14.87
C GLU A 113 5.04 9.44 -13.49
N SER A 114 5.97 8.66 -12.93
CA SER A 114 6.62 9.00 -11.65
C SER A 114 7.54 10.22 -11.80
N TYR A 115 7.80 10.93 -10.70
CA TYR A 115 8.59 12.16 -10.72
C TYR A 115 10.03 11.93 -10.23
N VAL A 116 11.01 12.46 -10.96
CA VAL A 116 12.44 12.37 -10.63
C VAL A 116 12.74 13.24 -9.41
N TYR A 117 13.31 12.65 -8.35
CA TYR A 117 13.83 13.40 -7.21
C TYR A 117 15.34 13.57 -7.29
N LYS A 118 16.07 12.45 -7.43
CA LYS A 118 17.53 12.41 -7.58
C LYS A 118 17.94 11.30 -8.53
N THR A 119 19.08 11.48 -9.19
CA THR A 119 19.64 10.50 -10.12
C THR A 119 21.08 10.17 -9.77
N TYR A 120 21.44 8.90 -9.91
CA TYR A 120 22.79 8.41 -9.67
C TYR A 120 23.18 7.49 -10.82
N LYS A 121 24.36 7.69 -11.41
CA LYS A 121 25.00 6.76 -12.33
C LYS A 121 25.91 5.83 -11.53
N PRO A 122 25.55 4.55 -11.33
CA PRO A 122 26.39 3.64 -10.57
C PRO A 122 27.56 3.13 -11.42
N LYS A 123 28.71 2.97 -10.76
CA LYS A 123 29.85 2.16 -11.21
C LYS A 123 29.96 0.97 -10.27
N ILE A 124 29.52 -0.19 -10.76
CA ILE A 124 29.45 -1.43 -9.99
C ILE A 124 30.75 -2.22 -10.19
N SER A 125 31.40 -2.62 -9.10
CA SER A 125 32.56 -3.51 -9.10
C SER A 125 32.39 -4.63 -8.07
N GLU A 126 33.30 -5.61 -8.10
CA GLU A 126 33.33 -6.70 -7.11
C GLU A 126 33.53 -6.20 -5.68
N THR A 127 34.25 -5.08 -5.52
CA THR A 127 34.59 -4.47 -4.24
C THR A 127 33.53 -3.49 -3.70
N GLY A 128 32.49 -3.17 -4.48
CA GLY A 128 31.43 -2.27 -4.05
C GLY A 128 30.81 -1.46 -5.19
N VAL A 129 30.01 -0.45 -4.84
CA VAL A 129 29.36 0.45 -5.80
C VAL A 129 29.76 1.89 -5.51
N ARG A 130 30.12 2.64 -6.57
CA ARG A 130 30.32 4.09 -6.52
C ARG A 130 29.22 4.80 -7.29
N TYR A 131 28.80 5.97 -6.83
CA TYR A 131 27.65 6.70 -7.37
C TYR A 131 28.09 8.06 -7.88
N PHE A 132 27.54 8.49 -9.02
CA PHE A 132 27.87 9.78 -9.62
C PHE A 132 26.59 10.54 -10.00
N SER A 133 26.52 11.82 -9.66
CA SER A 133 25.50 12.76 -10.14
C SER A 133 26.23 13.89 -10.86
N ASP A 134 25.86 14.17 -12.11
CA ASP A 134 26.51 15.21 -12.93
C ASP A 134 28.06 15.12 -12.93
N GLU A 135 28.57 13.89 -13.06
CA GLU A 135 30.00 13.55 -13.05
C GLU A 135 30.73 13.73 -11.71
N VAL A 136 30.04 14.20 -10.67
CA VAL A 136 30.57 14.32 -9.31
C VAL A 136 30.23 13.05 -8.51
N GLU A 137 31.23 12.49 -7.82
CA GLU A 137 31.02 11.33 -6.95
C GLU A 137 30.15 11.70 -5.75
N VAL A 138 29.10 10.91 -5.51
CA VAL A 138 28.14 11.09 -4.42
C VAL A 138 28.50 10.13 -3.30
N SER A 139 28.64 10.65 -2.08
CA SER A 139 28.95 9.83 -0.91
C SER A 139 27.73 9.04 -0.44
N LYS A 140 27.96 7.96 0.32
CA LYS A 140 26.88 7.20 0.96
C LYS A 140 26.08 8.05 1.96
N ASP A 141 26.74 9.01 2.60
CA ASP A 141 26.09 9.95 3.52
C ASP A 141 25.14 10.89 2.77
N ASP A 142 25.50 11.33 1.57
CA ASP A 142 24.64 12.17 0.75
C ASP A 142 23.44 11.39 0.22
N MET A 143 23.64 10.16 -0.25
CA MET A 143 22.51 9.27 -0.59
C MET A 143 21.60 9.00 0.61
N SER A 144 22.17 8.88 1.82
CA SER A 144 21.42 8.71 3.06
C SER A 144 20.58 9.94 3.39
N LYS A 145 21.11 11.15 3.14
CA LYS A 145 20.37 12.41 3.29
C LYS A 145 19.26 12.51 2.25
N ASP A 146 19.54 12.21 0.99
CA ASP A 146 18.54 12.23 -0.09
C ASP A 146 17.38 11.27 0.20
N LEU A 147 17.69 10.04 0.62
CA LEU A 147 16.70 9.05 1.04
C LEU A 147 15.87 9.54 2.23
N LYS A 148 16.53 10.14 3.23
CA LYS A 148 15.83 10.70 4.38
C LYS A 148 14.89 11.84 3.96
N GLU A 149 15.34 12.75 3.11
CA GLU A 149 14.54 13.90 2.69
C GLU A 149 13.29 13.48 1.90
N ILE A 150 13.41 12.55 0.95
CA ILE A 150 12.23 12.06 0.21
C ILE A 150 11.27 11.30 1.14
N ILE A 151 11.79 10.55 2.12
CA ILE A 151 10.98 9.89 3.14
C ILE A 151 10.25 10.92 4.02
N ASP A 152 10.93 11.99 4.43
CA ASP A 152 10.34 13.05 5.23
C ASP A 152 9.25 13.78 4.44
N LYS A 153 9.46 14.06 3.15
CA LYS A 153 8.43 14.61 2.25
C LYS A 153 7.26 13.64 2.04
N TYR A 154 7.53 12.36 1.92
CA TYR A 154 6.48 11.34 1.84
C TYR A 154 5.66 11.28 3.12
N LYS A 155 6.31 11.27 4.28
CA LYS A 155 5.65 11.38 5.59
C LYS A 155 4.82 12.66 5.70
N GLN A 156 5.31 13.78 5.18
CA GLN A 156 4.54 15.02 5.13
C GLN A 156 3.33 14.91 4.19
N CYS A 157 3.44 14.22 3.06
CA CYS A 157 2.29 13.97 2.17
C CYS A 157 1.25 13.10 2.88
N LEU A 158 1.67 12.03 3.55
CA LEU A 158 0.80 11.21 4.40
C LEU A 158 0.18 12.06 5.53
N GLU A 159 0.95 12.95 6.16
CA GLU A 159 0.47 13.89 7.18
C GLU A 159 -0.49 14.94 6.64
N ILE A 160 -0.36 15.38 5.39
CA ILE A 160 -1.25 16.36 4.74
C ILE A 160 -2.58 15.69 4.38
N THR A 161 -2.57 14.46 3.85
CA THR A 161 -3.78 13.64 3.72
C THR A 161 -4.50 13.49 5.06
N VAL A 162 -3.73 13.45 6.16
CA VAL A 162 -4.22 13.43 7.54
C VAL A 162 -4.61 14.82 8.09
N LYS A 163 -4.14 15.95 7.55
CA LYS A 163 -4.43 17.29 8.06
C LYS A 163 -5.85 17.78 7.79
N ASP A 164 -6.62 17.11 6.93
CA ASP A 164 -8.08 17.27 6.89
C ASP A 164 -8.76 16.69 8.16
N GLU A 165 -8.06 15.88 8.97
CA GLU A 165 -8.53 15.35 10.27
C GLU A 165 -7.37 15.32 11.32
N SER A 166 -7.14 16.45 11.99
CA SER A 166 -5.94 16.72 12.80
C SER A 166 -5.73 15.86 14.07
N SER A 167 -4.58 15.16 14.20
CA SER A 167 -3.64 15.17 15.36
C SER A 167 -2.62 14.01 15.27
N ALA A 168 -1.61 13.95 16.16
CA ALA A 168 -0.73 12.77 16.32
C ALA A 168 -1.51 11.48 16.64
N LEU A 169 -2.74 11.62 17.14
CA LEU A 169 -3.71 10.54 17.26
C LEU A 169 -4.05 9.95 15.88
N SER A 170 -4.11 10.76 14.82
CA SER A 170 -4.46 10.32 13.46
C SER A 170 -3.42 9.39 12.82
N LYS A 171 -2.12 9.58 13.11
CA LYS A 171 -1.10 8.57 12.73
C LYS A 171 -1.31 7.24 13.45
N GLY A 172 -1.68 7.30 14.74
CA GLY A 172 -2.08 6.13 15.51
C GLY A 172 -3.35 5.49 14.97
N LEU A 173 -4.39 6.28 14.68
CA LEU A 173 -5.65 5.85 14.06
C LEU A 173 -5.39 5.21 12.70
N PHE A 174 -4.55 5.80 11.84
CA PHE A 174 -4.20 5.23 10.54
C PHE A 174 -3.47 3.87 10.69
N TYR A 175 -2.53 3.77 11.63
CA TYR A 175 -1.92 2.48 11.97
C TYR A 175 -2.98 1.48 12.48
N MET A 176 -3.88 1.91 13.35
CA MET A 176 -4.98 1.10 13.86
C MET A 176 -5.99 0.70 12.77
N GLU A 177 -6.23 1.56 11.78
CA GLU A 177 -7.07 1.28 10.60
C GLU A 177 -6.42 0.25 9.70
N SER A 178 -5.10 0.35 9.48
CA SER A 178 -4.35 -0.66 8.74
C SER A 178 -4.38 -2.03 9.42
N GLN A 179 -4.46 -2.06 10.76
CA GLN A 179 -4.62 -3.26 11.57
C GLN A 179 -6.08 -3.62 11.89
N LEU A 180 -7.06 -2.87 11.37
CA LEU A 180 -8.45 -2.99 11.82
C LEU A 180 -9.06 -4.36 11.48
N GLU A 181 -8.69 -4.94 10.35
CA GLU A 181 -9.14 -6.30 10.00
C GLU A 181 -8.50 -7.36 10.87
N ASP A 182 -7.18 -7.30 11.07
CA ASP A 182 -6.51 -8.23 11.99
C ASP A 182 -7.15 -8.16 13.38
N PHE A 183 -7.45 -6.93 13.84
CA PHE A 183 -8.15 -6.71 15.09
C PHE A 183 -9.56 -7.32 15.10
N ILE A 184 -10.36 -7.09 14.04
CA ILE A 184 -11.70 -7.66 13.90
C ILE A 184 -11.65 -9.18 13.88
N ILE A 185 -10.72 -9.78 13.14
CA ILE A 185 -10.57 -11.24 13.03
C ILE A 185 -10.15 -11.85 14.37
N GLN A 186 -9.15 -11.26 15.05
CA GLN A 186 -8.68 -11.76 16.35
C GLN A 186 -9.74 -11.67 17.45
N ASN A 187 -10.62 -10.67 17.37
CA ASN A 187 -11.69 -10.44 18.33
C ASN A 187 -13.06 -10.80 17.76
N TRP A 188 -13.11 -11.69 16.75
CA TRP A 188 -14.33 -11.95 15.98
C TRP A 188 -15.49 -12.33 16.88
N GLU A 189 -15.31 -13.34 17.73
CA GLU A 189 -16.33 -13.86 18.64
C GLU A 189 -16.90 -12.81 19.60
N GLU A 190 -16.10 -11.82 19.98
CA GLU A 190 -16.50 -10.75 20.90
C GLU A 190 -17.14 -9.55 20.18
N SER A 191 -16.95 -9.47 18.85
CA SER A 191 -17.45 -8.36 18.02
C SER A 191 -18.93 -8.50 17.67
N GLU A 192 -19.54 -7.39 17.19
CA GLU A 192 -20.89 -7.43 16.59
C GLU A 192 -20.96 -8.35 15.36
N PHE A 193 -19.83 -8.58 14.68
CA PHE A 193 -19.76 -9.52 13.56
C PHE A 193 -19.84 -10.96 14.04
N GLY A 194 -19.05 -11.38 15.03
CA GLY A 194 -19.09 -12.75 15.54
C GLY A 194 -20.42 -13.14 16.17
N LYS A 195 -21.22 -12.18 16.64
CA LYS A 195 -22.60 -12.46 17.09
C LYS A 195 -23.53 -12.86 15.94
N LYS A 196 -23.29 -12.36 14.72
CA LYS A 196 -24.17 -12.52 13.55
C LYS A 196 -23.63 -13.44 12.47
N TYR A 197 -22.31 -13.59 12.39
CA TYR A 197 -21.61 -14.16 11.25
C TYR A 197 -20.56 -15.18 11.70
N ASP A 198 -20.46 -16.28 10.95
CA ASP A 198 -19.41 -17.30 11.07
C ASP A 198 -18.26 -17.01 10.11
N LEU A 199 -17.03 -17.18 10.62
CA LEU A 199 -15.84 -17.26 9.77
C LEU A 199 -15.81 -18.59 9.02
N ILE A 200 -15.20 -18.56 7.83
CA ILE A 200 -15.03 -19.68 6.92
C ILE A 200 -13.65 -20.27 7.15
N TYR A 201 -13.62 -21.57 7.41
CA TYR A 201 -12.40 -22.35 7.56
C TYR A 201 -12.38 -23.47 6.52
N ASP A 202 -11.18 -23.83 6.08
CA ASP A 202 -10.93 -24.95 5.17
C ASP A 202 -9.69 -25.70 5.67
N GLU A 203 -9.85 -26.99 5.93
CA GLU A 203 -8.84 -27.86 6.57
C GLU A 203 -8.26 -27.31 7.90
N GLY A 204 -9.03 -26.46 8.59
CA GLY A 204 -8.61 -25.80 9.84
C GLY A 204 -7.92 -24.44 9.64
N ASP A 205 -7.64 -24.05 8.39
CA ASP A 205 -7.09 -22.74 8.05
C ASP A 205 -8.20 -21.71 7.87
N LEU A 206 -8.01 -20.51 8.42
CA LEU A 206 -8.92 -19.38 8.21
C LEU A 206 -8.87 -18.93 6.73
N LYS A 207 -10.01 -18.95 6.05
CA LYS A 207 -10.15 -18.46 4.67
C LYS A 207 -10.87 -17.13 4.58
N SER A 208 -11.64 -16.75 5.60
CA SER A 208 -12.41 -15.51 5.60
C SER A 208 -11.58 -14.26 5.36
N GLN A 209 -10.39 -14.20 5.95
CA GLN A 209 -9.54 -13.02 5.90
C GLN A 209 -8.82 -12.93 4.55
N GLN A 210 -8.81 -11.75 3.93
CA GLN A 210 -8.06 -11.48 2.71
C GLN A 210 -8.43 -12.49 1.59
N PHE A 211 -9.72 -12.80 1.47
CA PHE A 211 -10.24 -13.85 0.62
C PHE A 211 -9.93 -13.54 -0.86
N LEU A 212 -9.12 -14.39 -1.48
CA LEU A 212 -8.65 -14.23 -2.85
C LEU A 212 -9.74 -14.56 -3.87
N THR A 213 -9.86 -13.73 -4.88
CA THR A 213 -10.79 -13.91 -6.02
C THR A 213 -10.04 -13.70 -7.34
N ASP A 214 -10.70 -14.01 -8.46
CA ASP A 214 -10.14 -13.75 -9.80
C ASP A 214 -10.01 -12.24 -10.12
N ILE A 215 -10.73 -11.39 -9.37
CA ILE A 215 -10.94 -9.96 -9.68
C ILE A 215 -10.44 -9.02 -8.58
N GLY A 216 -9.67 -9.55 -7.63
CA GLY A 216 -9.21 -8.83 -6.46
C GLY A 216 -9.33 -9.67 -5.21
N ARG A 217 -9.47 -8.99 -4.07
CA ARG A 217 -9.45 -9.64 -2.76
C ARG A 217 -10.47 -8.97 -1.87
N ILE A 218 -11.30 -9.78 -1.24
CA ILE A 218 -12.29 -9.34 -0.26
C ILE A 218 -11.58 -9.26 1.09
N ASP A 219 -11.76 -8.16 1.83
CA ASP A 219 -11.11 -8.02 3.13
C ASP A 219 -11.56 -9.11 4.12
N ILE A 220 -12.88 -9.30 4.28
CA ILE A 220 -13.44 -10.41 5.06
C ILE A 220 -14.65 -11.01 4.35
N LEU A 221 -14.63 -12.33 4.10
CA LEU A 221 -15.79 -13.09 3.64
C LEU A 221 -16.32 -13.97 4.76
N ALA A 222 -17.60 -13.81 5.13
CA ALA A 222 -18.23 -14.55 6.22
C ALA A 222 -19.56 -15.21 5.80
N LYS A 223 -20.17 -15.95 6.73
CA LYS A 223 -21.47 -16.60 6.56
C LYS A 223 -22.46 -16.10 7.61
N ASP A 224 -23.67 -15.74 7.20
CA ASP A 224 -24.73 -15.39 8.14
C ASP A 224 -25.18 -16.60 8.94
N LYS A 225 -25.20 -16.46 10.27
CA LYS A 225 -25.60 -17.51 11.22
C LYS A 225 -27.08 -17.90 11.08
N THR A 226 -27.90 -17.00 10.55
CA THR A 226 -29.36 -17.15 10.47
C THR A 226 -29.78 -17.92 9.22
N ASP A 227 -29.25 -17.52 8.06
CA ASP A 227 -29.69 -18.02 6.75
C ASP A 227 -28.56 -18.63 5.90
N GLY A 228 -27.31 -18.60 6.38
CA GLY A 228 -26.16 -19.13 5.65
C GLY A 228 -25.75 -18.29 4.43
N ALA A 229 -26.32 -17.09 4.26
CA ALA A 229 -25.96 -16.18 3.17
C ALA A 229 -24.48 -15.80 3.27
N PHE A 230 -23.84 -15.58 2.11
CA PHE A 230 -22.49 -15.00 2.11
C PHE A 230 -22.55 -13.52 2.50
N VAL A 231 -21.56 -13.09 3.25
CA VAL A 231 -21.42 -11.71 3.73
C VAL A 231 -20.05 -11.19 3.31
N VAL A 232 -20.05 -10.24 2.38
CA VAL A 232 -18.85 -9.55 1.90
C VAL A 232 -18.65 -8.31 2.78
N ILE A 233 -17.54 -8.25 3.51
CA ILE A 233 -17.22 -7.14 4.40
C ILE A 233 -15.99 -6.42 3.84
N GLU A 234 -16.13 -5.12 3.58
CA GLU A 234 -15.07 -4.25 3.03
C GLU A 234 -14.76 -3.12 4.02
N LEU A 235 -13.47 -2.85 4.23
CA LEU A 235 -13.00 -1.81 5.15
C LEU A 235 -12.56 -0.56 4.39
N LYS A 236 -13.19 0.57 4.70
CA LYS A 236 -12.88 1.87 4.11
C LYS A 236 -11.62 2.49 4.75
N ARG A 237 -10.44 1.98 4.40
CA ARG A 237 -9.13 2.50 4.84
C ARG A 237 -8.56 3.50 3.82
N ASN A 238 -9.02 4.75 3.86
CA ASN A 238 -8.66 5.85 2.93
C ASN A 238 -9.31 5.82 1.53
N GLN A 239 -10.29 4.96 1.28
CA GLN A 239 -11.03 4.96 0.02
C GLN A 239 -12.14 6.02 0.00
N THR A 240 -12.48 6.56 -1.17
CA THR A 240 -13.70 7.38 -1.29
C THR A 240 -14.94 6.50 -1.10
N SER A 241 -16.06 7.10 -0.70
CA SER A 241 -17.26 6.34 -0.35
C SER A 241 -17.85 5.61 -1.55
N ASP A 242 -17.74 6.21 -2.73
CA ASP A 242 -18.26 5.65 -3.97
C ASP A 242 -17.40 4.45 -4.43
N ASP A 243 -16.07 4.54 -4.26
CA ASP A 243 -15.16 3.43 -4.57
C ASP A 243 -15.45 2.21 -3.69
N THR A 244 -15.64 2.40 -2.38
CA THR A 244 -15.93 1.30 -1.46
C THR A 244 -17.24 0.60 -1.78
N VAL A 245 -18.29 1.36 -2.13
CA VAL A 245 -19.57 0.79 -2.58
C VAL A 245 -19.41 0.00 -3.89
N GLY A 246 -18.66 0.54 -4.84
CA GLY A 246 -18.31 -0.15 -6.09
C GLY A 246 -17.56 -1.46 -5.84
N GLN A 247 -16.64 -1.48 -4.88
CA GLN A 247 -15.88 -2.69 -4.53
C GLN A 247 -16.75 -3.75 -3.89
N VAL A 248 -17.56 -3.40 -2.89
CA VAL A 248 -18.49 -4.33 -2.23
C VAL A 248 -19.44 -4.94 -3.26
N THR A 249 -20.10 -4.11 -4.07
CA THR A 249 -21.06 -4.60 -5.07
C THR A 249 -20.42 -5.51 -6.11
N ARG A 250 -19.21 -5.18 -6.57
CA ARG A 250 -18.43 -6.03 -7.48
C ARG A 250 -18.14 -7.40 -6.88
N TYR A 251 -17.70 -7.46 -5.62
CA TYR A 251 -17.40 -8.73 -4.96
C TYR A 251 -18.67 -9.53 -4.66
N MET A 252 -19.76 -8.88 -4.27
CA MET A 252 -21.05 -9.55 -4.08
C MET A 252 -21.49 -10.27 -5.37
N GLY A 253 -21.45 -9.57 -6.52
CA GLY A 253 -21.81 -10.19 -7.80
C GLY A 253 -20.86 -11.34 -8.19
N TRP A 254 -19.58 -11.24 -7.86
CA TRP A 254 -18.63 -12.35 -8.08
C TRP A 254 -18.95 -13.56 -7.18
N ILE A 255 -19.37 -13.35 -5.94
CA ILE A 255 -19.80 -14.43 -5.04
C ILE A 255 -21.09 -15.08 -5.54
N GLU A 256 -22.07 -14.29 -5.99
CA GLU A 256 -23.31 -14.81 -6.61
C GLU A 256 -22.99 -15.75 -7.78
N ASP A 257 -22.13 -15.31 -8.71
CA ASP A 257 -21.75 -16.08 -9.90
C ASP A 257 -20.93 -17.35 -9.57
N LYS A 258 -19.91 -17.22 -8.71
CA LYS A 258 -18.97 -18.32 -8.44
C LYS A 258 -19.49 -19.36 -7.48
N PHE A 259 -20.28 -18.95 -6.49
CA PHE A 259 -20.80 -19.85 -5.46
C PHE A 259 -22.26 -20.22 -5.68
N GLY A 260 -22.91 -19.71 -6.73
CA GLY A 260 -24.33 -19.93 -7.00
C GLY A 260 -25.20 -19.45 -5.84
N ALA A 261 -24.79 -18.35 -5.19
CA ALA A 261 -25.48 -17.82 -4.02
C ALA A 261 -26.63 -16.91 -4.46
N ASP A 262 -27.85 -17.25 -4.08
CA ASP A 262 -29.04 -16.45 -4.43
C ASP A 262 -29.18 -15.17 -3.60
N ASN A 263 -28.44 -15.07 -2.49
CA ASN A 263 -28.46 -13.91 -1.60
C ASN A 263 -27.06 -13.68 -1.02
N VAL A 264 -26.49 -12.51 -1.34
CA VAL A 264 -25.24 -12.04 -0.77
C VAL A 264 -25.49 -10.70 -0.09
N LYS A 265 -24.98 -10.57 1.13
CA LYS A 265 -25.03 -9.34 1.93
C LYS A 265 -23.70 -8.62 1.80
N GLY A 266 -23.75 -7.29 1.71
CA GLY A 266 -22.59 -6.43 1.75
C GLY A 266 -22.52 -5.68 3.07
N ILE A 267 -21.33 -5.51 3.63
CA ILE A 267 -21.07 -4.68 4.78
C ILE A 267 -19.90 -3.76 4.47
N ILE A 268 -20.10 -2.47 4.70
CA ILE A 268 -19.04 -1.47 4.67
C ILE A 268 -18.69 -1.10 6.10
N VAL A 269 -17.42 -1.19 6.46
CA VAL A 269 -16.90 -0.75 7.75
C VAL A 269 -16.15 0.57 7.55
N ALA A 270 -16.63 1.65 8.14
CA ALA A 270 -16.13 3.01 7.90
C ALA A 270 -15.95 3.80 9.20
N GLY A 271 -14.98 4.72 9.26
CA GLY A 271 -14.82 5.61 10.42
C GLY A 271 -15.91 6.69 10.50
N LYS A 272 -16.55 6.99 9.36
CA LYS A 272 -17.59 8.02 9.24
C LYS A 272 -18.62 7.66 8.17
N TYR A 273 -19.86 8.06 8.42
CA TYR A 273 -20.95 7.99 7.45
C TYR A 273 -21.16 9.36 6.82
N ASP A 274 -20.49 9.62 5.69
CA ASP A 274 -20.58 10.89 4.96
C ASP A 274 -21.74 10.91 3.94
N GLU A 275 -22.04 12.09 3.38
CA GLU A 275 -23.15 12.24 2.42
C GLU A 275 -22.97 11.39 1.17
N LYS A 276 -21.73 11.22 0.70
CA LYS A 276 -21.44 10.37 -0.47
C LYS A 276 -21.81 8.92 -0.19
N LEU A 277 -21.34 8.39 0.96
CA LEU A 277 -21.65 7.03 1.39
C LEU A 277 -23.16 6.85 1.61
N TYR A 278 -23.83 7.85 2.18
CA TYR A 278 -25.28 7.86 2.31
C TYR A 278 -25.99 7.73 0.96
N TYR A 279 -25.65 8.59 -0.02
CA TYR A 279 -26.33 8.57 -1.31
C TYR A 279 -26.01 7.31 -2.12
N ALA A 280 -24.77 6.82 -2.05
CA ALA A 280 -24.36 5.58 -2.70
C ALA A 280 -25.05 4.35 -2.08
N GLN A 281 -25.07 4.23 -0.75
CA GLN A 281 -25.69 3.10 -0.05
C GLN A 281 -27.22 3.12 -0.12
N LYS A 282 -27.85 4.29 -0.12
CA LYS A 282 -29.33 4.43 -0.09
C LYS A 282 -30.05 3.65 -1.19
N MET A 283 -29.40 3.44 -2.32
CA MET A 283 -29.96 2.69 -3.45
C MET A 283 -29.80 1.17 -3.33
N LEU A 284 -28.99 0.69 -2.37
CA LEU A 284 -28.54 -0.70 -2.23
C LEU A 284 -29.02 -1.29 -0.91
N LYS A 285 -30.16 -2.00 -0.96
CA LYS A 285 -30.85 -2.50 0.25
C LYS A 285 -30.14 -3.67 0.95
N ASN A 286 -29.27 -4.36 0.25
CA ASN A 286 -28.51 -5.51 0.74
C ASN A 286 -27.11 -5.11 1.23
N ILE A 287 -26.84 -3.81 1.37
CA ILE A 287 -25.60 -3.28 1.94
C ILE A 287 -25.89 -2.57 3.25
N GLU A 288 -25.22 -3.00 4.31
CA GLU A 288 -25.21 -2.36 5.62
C GLU A 288 -23.91 -1.56 5.82
N VAL A 289 -23.97 -0.54 6.68
CA VAL A 289 -22.78 0.23 7.08
C VAL A 289 -22.59 0.13 8.58
N PHE A 290 -21.40 -0.30 8.97
CA PHE A 290 -20.94 -0.29 10.35
C PHE A 290 -19.94 0.83 10.53
N LEU A 291 -20.09 1.58 11.62
CA LEU A 291 -19.12 2.58 12.02
C LEU A 291 -18.18 1.99 13.06
N TYR A 292 -16.88 2.19 12.89
CA TYR A 292 -15.91 1.92 13.94
C TYR A 292 -15.44 3.23 14.56
N GLU A 293 -15.09 3.15 15.84
CA GLU A 293 -14.49 4.24 16.59
C GLU A 293 -13.31 3.67 17.38
N VAL A 294 -12.21 4.42 17.41
CA VAL A 294 -11.06 4.09 18.24
C VAL A 294 -11.11 4.94 19.51
N ASN A 295 -11.20 4.29 20.67
CA ASN A 295 -11.16 4.97 21.98
C ASN A 295 -9.91 4.53 22.76
N PHE A 296 -9.02 5.47 23.07
CA PHE A 296 -7.83 5.23 23.87
C PHE A 296 -7.88 6.04 25.17
N LYS A 297 -7.69 5.37 26.32
CA LYS A 297 -7.67 6.00 27.63
C LYS A 297 -6.50 5.49 28.49
N LEU A 298 -5.58 6.38 28.82
CA LEU A 298 -4.51 6.14 29.78
C LEU A 298 -4.81 6.89 31.07
N ASN A 299 -4.87 6.17 32.20
CA ASN A 299 -5.08 6.78 33.51
C ASN A 299 -3.80 6.66 34.34
N GLU A 300 -3.38 7.78 34.94
CA GLU A 300 -2.30 7.79 35.92
C GLU A 300 -2.74 7.10 37.21
N TYR A 301 -1.88 6.24 37.74
CA TYR A 301 -2.05 5.71 39.08
C TYR A 301 -1.73 6.80 40.11
N LYS A 302 -2.74 7.29 40.82
CA LYS A 302 -2.53 8.13 42.00
C LYS A 302 -2.30 7.24 43.21
N LYS A 303 -1.16 7.44 43.87
CA LYS A 303 -0.88 6.87 45.19
C LYS A 303 -1.80 7.46 46.26
#